data_AF-A0A259PPN3-F1
#
_entry.id   AF-A0A259PPN3-F1
#
_cell.length_a   1.000
_cell.length_b   1.000
_cell.length_c   1.000
_cell.angle_alpha   90.00
_cell.angle_beta   90.00
_cell.angle_gamma   90.00
#
_symmetry.space_group_name_H-M   'P 1'
#
loop_
_entity.id
_entity.type
_entity.pdbx_description
1 polymer ?
#
loop_
_entity_poly.entity_id
_entity_poly.type
_entity_poly.pdbx_seq_one_letter_code
_entity_poly.pdbx_strand_id
1 'polypeptide(L)'
;AKAPFARWDPDMLADYARCGTREQGGKRVLAFDREVEARIYQTLPHRMGRIARPPFPVPVGFIGGTESREIRQAGMAATHRLVGPHLQWIQGGSHLYPFEQPQATAAAIGAVVRELVPG
;
A
#
# COMPACT_ATOMS: atom_id res chain seq x y z
N ALA A 1 20.65 3.32 8.59
CA ALA A 1 20.10 2.26 7.72
C ALA A 1 20.50 2.51 6.26
N LYS A 2 20.43 1.51 5.37
CA LYS A 2 20.60 1.76 3.91
C LYS A 2 19.56 2.79 3.46
N ALA A 3 19.92 3.69 2.54
CA ALA A 3 19.11 4.85 2.16
C ALA A 3 17.62 4.53 1.85
N PRO A 4 17.26 3.42 1.16
CA PRO A 4 15.86 3.10 0.89
C PRO A 4 15.00 2.80 2.14
N PHE A 5 15.63 2.38 3.24
CA PHE A 5 14.94 2.02 4.49
C PHE A 5 15.14 3.06 5.59
N ALA A 6 15.75 4.20 5.28
CA ALA A 6 16.11 5.20 6.29
C ALA A 6 14.89 5.82 6.98
N ARG A 7 13.75 5.87 6.30
CA ARG A 7 12.47 6.39 6.81
C ARG A 7 11.58 5.32 7.44
N TRP A 8 11.97 4.04 7.39
CA TRP A 8 11.13 2.96 7.87
C TRP A 8 11.14 2.93 9.40
N ASP A 9 9.98 2.63 9.97
CA ASP A 9 9.88 2.32 11.38
C ASP A 9 10.79 1.11 11.72
N PRO A 10 11.60 1.16 12.79
CA PRO A 10 12.54 0.10 13.10
C PRO A 10 11.89 -1.26 13.32
N ASP A 11 10.73 -1.30 13.98
CA ASP A 11 10.00 -2.54 14.26
C ASP A 11 9.39 -3.08 12.98
N MET A 12 8.86 -2.19 12.13
CA MET A 12 8.36 -2.59 10.82
C MET A 12 9.46 -3.14 9.91
N LEU A 13 10.67 -2.57 9.95
CA LEU A 13 11.82 -3.10 9.22
C LEU A 13 12.26 -4.47 9.76
N ALA A 14 12.28 -4.63 11.08
CA ALA A 14 12.61 -5.89 11.72
C ALA A 14 11.59 -6.98 11.37
N ASP A 15 10.30 -6.65 11.38
CA ASP A 15 9.21 -7.54 11.03
C ASP A 15 9.20 -7.87 9.54
N TYR A 16 9.42 -6.88 8.66
CA TYR A 16 9.58 -7.13 7.22
C TYR A 16 10.76 -8.07 6.95
N ALA A 17 11.89 -7.85 7.63
CA ALA A 17 13.01 -8.76 7.53
C ALA A 17 12.57 -10.15 8.02
N ARG A 18 12.00 -10.29 9.21
CA ARG A 18 11.63 -11.58 9.81
C ARG A 18 10.61 -12.36 8.97
N CYS A 19 9.57 -11.70 8.49
CA CYS A 19 8.41 -12.32 7.86
C CYS A 19 8.51 -12.35 6.33
N GLY A 20 9.15 -11.34 5.72
CA GLY A 20 9.34 -11.25 4.26
C GLY A 20 10.53 -12.05 3.73
N THR A 21 11.37 -12.59 4.62
CA THR A 21 12.53 -13.42 4.25
C THR A 21 12.67 -14.61 5.19
N ARG A 22 13.33 -15.68 4.72
CA ARG A 22 13.64 -16.89 5.49
C ARG A 22 15.14 -17.16 5.47
N GLU A 23 15.63 -17.89 6.47
CA GLU A 23 17.02 -18.34 6.45
C GLU A 23 17.22 -19.51 5.49
N GLN A 24 18.31 -19.47 4.73
CA GLN A 24 18.76 -20.54 3.86
C GLN A 24 20.28 -20.47 3.75
N GLY A 25 20.98 -21.47 4.30
CA GLY A 25 22.45 -21.58 4.22
C GLY A 25 23.19 -20.39 4.82
N GLY A 26 22.75 -19.89 5.98
CA GLY A 26 23.36 -18.74 6.67
C GLY A 26 23.09 -17.38 6.01
N LYS A 27 22.21 -17.33 5.00
CA LYS A 27 21.76 -16.10 4.35
C LYS A 27 20.26 -15.93 4.54
N ARG A 28 19.78 -14.70 4.43
CA ARG A 28 18.34 -14.41 4.37
C ARG A 28 17.93 -14.26 2.90
N VAL A 29 16.92 -15.02 2.50
CA VAL A 29 16.38 -15.05 1.12
C VAL A 29 14.89 -14.69 1.15
N LEU A 30 14.36 -14.15 0.05
CA LEU A 30 12.93 -13.81 -0.01
C LEU A 30 12.06 -15.01 0.34
N ALA A 31 11.00 -14.76 1.12
CA ALA A 31 10.04 -15.79 1.51
C ALA A 31 9.08 -16.14 0.36
N PHE A 32 9.09 -15.35 -0.72
CA PHE A 32 8.26 -15.53 -1.91
C PHE A 32 9.11 -15.72 -3.16
N ASP A 33 8.48 -16.29 -4.19
CA ASP A 33 9.09 -16.49 -5.50
C ASP A 33 9.00 -15.22 -6.36
N ARG A 34 10.15 -14.74 -6.81
CA ARG A 34 10.28 -13.55 -7.66
C ARG A 34 9.58 -13.73 -9.02
N GLU A 35 9.54 -14.94 -9.55
CA GLU A 35 8.86 -15.23 -10.81
C GLU A 35 7.34 -15.15 -10.67
N VAL A 36 6.81 -15.47 -9.49
CA VAL A 36 5.38 -15.28 -9.19
C VAL A 36 5.06 -13.79 -9.13
N GLU A 37 5.86 -13.01 -8.40
CA GLU A 37 5.71 -11.55 -8.34
C GLU A 37 5.75 -10.92 -9.73
N ALA A 38 6.75 -11.26 -10.55
CA ALA A 38 6.89 -10.74 -11.91
C ALA A 38 5.65 -11.04 -12.77
N ARG A 39 5.12 -12.27 -12.72
CA ARG A 39 3.90 -12.65 -13.45
C ARG A 39 2.66 -11.88 -12.97
N ILE A 40 2.55 -11.58 -11.67
CA ILE A 40 1.47 -10.74 -11.13
C ILE A 40 1.56 -9.34 -11.77
N TYR A 41 2.72 -8.69 -11.73
CA TYR A 41 2.92 -7.35 -12.28
C TYR A 41 2.72 -7.28 -13.80
N GLN A 42 3.03 -8.34 -14.55
CA GLN A 42 2.77 -8.39 -16.00
C GLN A 42 1.28 -8.35 -16.35
N THR A 43 0.40 -8.81 -15.46
CA THR A 43 -1.03 -8.91 -15.74
C THR A 43 -1.87 -7.78 -15.14
N LEU A 44 -1.38 -7.14 -14.07
CA LEU A 44 -2.08 -6.08 -13.35
C LEU A 44 -2.46 -4.89 -14.24
N PRO A 45 -1.53 -4.24 -14.98
CA PRO A 45 -1.85 -3.05 -15.78
C PRO A 45 -2.97 -3.27 -16.79
N HIS A 46 -2.96 -4.43 -17.47
CA HIS A 46 -3.97 -4.78 -18.47
C HIS A 46 -5.36 -5.04 -17.87
N ARG A 47 -5.43 -5.41 -16.58
CA ARG A 47 -6.69 -5.75 -15.90
C ARG A 47 -7.24 -4.60 -15.06
N MET A 48 -6.41 -3.66 -14.63
CA MET A 48 -6.83 -2.54 -13.77
C MET A 48 -7.97 -1.73 -14.39
N GLY A 49 -7.91 -1.41 -15.67
CA GLY A 49 -8.98 -0.65 -16.35
C GLY A 49 -10.31 -1.39 -16.46
N ARG A 50 -10.34 -2.73 -16.28
CA ARG A 50 -11.58 -3.52 -16.22
C ARG A 50 -12.10 -3.63 -14.78
N ILE A 51 -11.20 -3.80 -13.82
CA ILE A 51 -11.53 -3.86 -12.39
C ILE A 51 -12.08 -2.51 -11.93
N ALA A 52 -11.51 -1.40 -12.43
CA ALA A 52 -11.85 -0.04 -12.02
C ALA A 52 -13.18 0.52 -12.58
N ARG A 53 -13.99 -0.26 -13.30
CA ARG A 53 -15.20 0.24 -13.99
C ARG A 53 -16.41 0.29 -13.06
N PRO A 54 -17.08 1.45 -12.94
CA PRO A 54 -18.34 1.53 -12.22
C PRO A 54 -19.47 0.71 -12.88
N PRO A 55 -20.46 0.24 -12.10
CA PRO A 55 -20.51 0.32 -10.63
C PRO A 55 -19.58 -0.74 -10.00
N PHE A 56 -18.81 -0.34 -8.99
CA PHE A 56 -18.08 -1.30 -8.15
C PHE A 56 -19.08 -2.02 -7.24
N PRO A 57 -18.93 -3.34 -7.04
CA PRO A 57 -19.89 -4.12 -6.25
C PRO A 57 -19.80 -3.84 -4.73
N VAL A 58 -18.81 -3.09 -4.27
CA VAL A 58 -18.55 -2.80 -2.86
C VAL A 58 -18.09 -1.35 -2.66
N PRO A 59 -18.31 -0.74 -1.48
CA PRO A 59 -17.70 0.54 -1.12
C PRO A 59 -16.17 0.48 -1.21
N VAL A 60 -15.55 1.55 -1.68
CA VAL A 60 -14.08 1.64 -1.86
C VAL A 60 -13.56 2.88 -1.14
N GLY A 61 -12.53 2.71 -0.32
CA GLY A 61 -11.80 3.81 0.32
C GLY A 61 -10.35 3.88 -0.18
N PHE A 62 -9.73 5.05 -0.03
CA PHE A 62 -8.33 5.27 -0.38
C PHE A 62 -7.57 5.95 0.76
N ILE A 63 -6.37 5.46 1.05
CA ILE A 63 -5.44 6.07 2.00
C ILE A 63 -4.14 6.37 1.26
N GLY A 64 -3.78 7.65 1.21
CA GLY A 64 -2.56 8.11 0.54
C GLY A 64 -1.59 8.79 1.49
N GLY A 65 -0.31 8.82 1.14
CA GLY A 65 0.69 9.65 1.80
C GLY A 65 0.78 11.03 1.14
N THR A 66 0.85 12.11 1.93
CA THR A 66 0.86 13.49 1.39
C THR A 66 2.14 13.85 0.63
N GLU A 67 3.23 13.10 0.81
CA GLU A 67 4.50 13.29 0.11
C GLU A 67 4.69 12.35 -1.10
N SER A 68 3.73 11.46 -1.39
CA SER A 68 3.85 10.50 -2.49
C SER A 68 4.10 11.18 -3.83
N ARG A 69 5.14 10.72 -4.54
CA ARG A 69 5.51 11.22 -5.87
C ARG A 69 4.62 10.60 -6.94
N GLU A 70 4.24 9.35 -6.74
CA GLU A 70 3.41 8.50 -7.57
C GLU A 70 2.00 9.06 -7.64
N ILE A 71 1.42 9.44 -6.50
CA ILE A 71 0.12 10.13 -6.45
C ILE A 71 0.19 11.47 -7.19
N ARG A 72 1.26 12.26 -6.97
CA ARG A 72 1.46 13.52 -7.70
C ARG A 72 1.57 13.33 -9.21
N GLN A 73 2.23 12.27 -9.66
CA GLN A 73 2.41 11.97 -11.09
C GLN A 73 1.13 11.40 -11.72
N ALA A 74 0.44 10.49 -11.04
CA ALA A 74 -0.77 9.85 -11.55
C ALA A 74 -2.00 10.77 -11.50
N GLY A 75 -2.01 11.74 -10.58
CA GLY A 75 -3.17 12.57 -10.30
C GLY A 75 -4.28 11.83 -9.55
N MET A 76 -5.23 12.59 -8.99
CA MET A 76 -6.26 12.04 -8.09
C MET A 76 -7.68 12.01 -8.68
N ALA A 77 -7.88 12.46 -9.92
CA ALA A 77 -9.22 12.57 -10.50
C ALA A 77 -9.97 11.23 -10.56
N ALA A 78 -9.31 10.16 -11.03
CA ALA A 78 -9.88 8.82 -11.07
C ALA A 78 -10.16 8.28 -9.67
N THR A 79 -9.22 8.48 -8.74
CA THR A 79 -9.35 8.06 -7.34
C THR A 79 -10.54 8.75 -6.67
N HIS A 80 -10.66 10.07 -6.79
CA HIS A 80 -11.80 10.83 -6.24
C HIS A 80 -13.13 10.35 -6.79
N ARG A 81 -13.22 10.05 -8.09
CA ARG A 81 -14.43 9.50 -8.69
C ARG A 81 -14.78 8.11 -8.15
N LEU A 82 -13.77 7.31 -7.81
CA LEU A 82 -13.95 5.96 -7.31
C LEU A 82 -14.36 5.92 -5.84
N VAL A 83 -13.69 6.71 -4.98
CA VAL A 83 -13.84 6.61 -3.53
C VAL A 83 -14.77 7.67 -2.93
N GLY A 84 -15.11 8.70 -3.70
CA GLY A 84 -15.95 9.81 -3.24
C GLY A 84 -15.39 10.43 -1.95
N PRO A 85 -16.15 10.43 -0.84
CA PRO A 85 -15.70 11.00 0.44
C PRO A 85 -14.73 10.09 1.22
N HIS A 86 -14.59 8.81 0.87
CA HIS A 86 -13.80 7.83 1.63
C HIS A 86 -12.32 7.92 1.30
N LEU A 87 -11.72 9.06 1.66
CA LEU A 87 -10.34 9.38 1.35
C LEU A 87 -9.63 9.93 2.58
N GLN A 88 -8.53 9.30 2.96
CA GLN A 88 -7.70 9.72 4.09
C GLN A 88 -6.24 9.93 3.67
N TRP A 89 -5.56 10.79 4.42
CA TRP A 89 -4.18 11.16 4.17
C TRP A 89 -3.29 10.90 5.39
N ILE A 90 -2.16 10.24 5.15
CA ILE A 90 -1.06 10.14 6.12
C ILE A 90 -0.12 11.31 5.89
N GLN A 91 -0.07 12.21 6.88
CA GLN A 91 0.79 13.40 6.84
C GLN A 91 2.27 13.00 6.84
N GLY A 92 3.06 13.60 5.94
CA GLY A 92 4.47 13.28 5.75
C GLY A 92 4.72 11.90 5.13
N GLY A 93 3.67 11.14 4.79
CA GLY A 93 3.80 9.79 4.25
C GLY A 93 4.26 9.79 2.80
N SER A 94 5.26 8.98 2.46
CA SER A 94 5.65 8.72 1.07
C SER A 94 4.75 7.66 0.40
N HIS A 95 5.14 7.09 -0.74
CA HIS A 95 4.50 5.88 -1.26
C HIS A 95 4.56 4.70 -0.30
N LEU A 96 5.66 4.62 0.46
CA LEU A 96 5.91 3.56 1.42
C LEU A 96 5.47 3.96 2.83
N TYR A 97 4.54 4.93 2.97
CA TYR A 97 4.03 5.36 4.26
C TYR A 97 3.57 4.22 5.20
N PRO A 98 3.04 3.07 4.73
CA PRO A 98 2.72 1.96 5.63
C PRO A 98 3.93 1.43 6.40
N PHE A 99 5.10 1.51 5.77
CA PHE A 99 6.37 1.09 6.37
C PHE A 99 7.04 2.18 7.22
N GLU A 100 6.73 3.45 6.93
CA GLU A 100 7.26 4.61 7.65
C GLU A 100 6.46 4.91 8.92
N GLN A 101 5.13 4.74 8.86
CA GLN A 101 4.19 5.11 9.91
C GLN A 101 3.14 3.99 10.12
N PRO A 102 3.55 2.80 10.59
CA PRO A 102 2.68 1.61 10.66
C PRO A 102 1.47 1.81 11.58
N GLN A 103 1.65 2.45 12.73
CA GLN A 103 0.56 2.69 13.70
C GLN A 103 -0.49 3.68 13.15
N ALA A 104 -0.05 4.78 12.55
CA ALA A 104 -0.94 5.74 11.90
C ALA A 104 -1.69 5.09 10.72
N THR A 105 -1.01 4.24 9.97
CA THR A 105 -1.62 3.47 8.87
C THR A 105 -2.69 2.52 9.38
N ALA A 106 -2.41 1.75 10.43
CA ALA A 106 -3.39 0.85 11.04
C ALA A 106 -4.64 1.60 11.55
N ALA A 107 -4.44 2.76 12.20
CA ALA A 107 -5.52 3.61 12.65
C ALA A 107 -6.39 4.14 11.49
N ALA A 108 -5.75 4.60 10.40
CA ALA A 108 -6.44 5.08 9.20
C ALA A 108 -7.23 3.96 8.50
N ILE A 109 -6.68 2.75 8.40
CA ILE A 109 -7.39 1.57 7.89
C ILE A 109 -8.66 1.33 8.72
N GLY A 110 -8.53 1.31 10.05
CA GLY A 110 -9.69 1.13 10.94
C GLY A 110 -10.74 2.21 10.79
N ALA A 111 -10.34 3.47 10.59
CA ALA A 111 -11.25 4.58 10.36
C ALA A 111 -12.00 4.43 9.02
N VAL A 112 -11.28 4.18 7.93
CA VAL A 112 -11.87 3.98 6.60
C VAL A 112 -12.82 2.78 6.60
N VAL A 113 -12.44 1.66 7.22
CA VAL A 113 -13.33 0.48 7.29
C VAL A 113 -14.64 0.81 8.02
N ARG A 114 -14.60 1.57 9.12
CA ARG A 114 -15.82 2.02 9.82
C ARG A 114 -16.68 2.97 8.99
N GLU A 115 -16.09 3.77 8.12
CA GLU A 115 -16.85 4.63 7.19
C GLU A 115 -17.50 3.83 6.06
N LEU A 116 -16.87 2.73 5.63
CA LEU A 116 -17.31 1.92 4.48
C LEU A 116 -18.35 0.86 4.84
N VAL A 117 -18.35 0.37 6.08
CA VAL A 117 -19.29 -0.64 6.57
C VAL A 117 -20.39 0.06 7.36
N PRO A 118 -21.65 0.10 6.88
CA PRO A 118 -22.77 0.55 7.70
C PRO A 118 -22.87 -0.31 8.96
N GLY A 119 -23.09 0.33 10.11
CA GLY A 119 -23.39 -0.36 11.37
C GLY A 119 -24.69 -1.14 11.32
#